data_AF-A0A2V2WAF5-F1
#
_entry.id   AF-A0A2V2WAF5-F1
#
_cell.length_a   1.000
_cell.length_b   1.000
_cell.length_c   1.000
_cell.angle_alpha   90.00
_cell.angle_beta   90.00
_cell.angle_gamma   90.00
#
_symmetry.space_group_name_H-M   'P 1'
#
loop_
_entity.id
_entity.type
_entity.pdbx_description
1 polymer ?
#
loop_
_entity_poly.entity_id
_entity_poly.type
_entity_poly.pdbx_seq_one_letter_code
_entity_poly.pdbx_strand_id
1 'polypeptide(L)'
;MSLRLCVCTATANGEYYMSMFNKHLSSFFKTITLGSTVGDFKQDKDSKDSIILYVEGPVGHDAIKYLCDDYHLPKEQRRVLWIYSLTAGVDVYRLGELVKELQDTPFANARGCYSSVLAEHVMYSMLYFYRQTWRSLRSRAEHKWTPSSWLNCVGGRWASLATATLGRPAPNFSVPLGWR
;
A
#
# COMPACT_ATOMS: atom_id res chain seq x y z
N MET A 1 1.23 22.56 -20.86
CA MET A 1 2.09 21.42 -20.46
C MET A 1 1.30 20.14 -20.67
N SER A 2 1.91 19.14 -21.31
CA SER A 2 1.29 17.82 -21.47
C SER A 2 1.69 16.95 -20.28
N LEU A 3 0.73 16.21 -19.73
CA LEU A 3 0.90 15.39 -18.53
C LEU A 3 0.81 13.91 -18.90
N ARG A 4 1.75 13.11 -18.39
CA ARG A 4 1.79 11.66 -18.54
C ARG A 4 1.66 10.96 -17.20
N LEU A 5 1.00 9.82 -17.20
CA LEU A 5 0.87 8.95 -16.03
C LEU A 5 1.72 7.71 -16.24
N CYS A 6 2.75 7.54 -15.40
CA CYS A 6 3.56 6.33 -15.39
C CYS A 6 3.12 5.47 -14.20
N VAL A 7 2.64 4.27 -14.45
CA VAL A 7 2.20 3.31 -13.43
C VAL A 7 3.20 2.18 -13.37
N CYS A 8 3.99 2.15 -12.30
CA CYS A 8 4.94 1.09 -12.01
C CYS A 8 4.32 0.06 -11.07
N THR A 9 4.12 -1.15 -11.56
CA THR A 9 3.52 -2.25 -10.81
C THR A 9 4.07 -3.59 -11.29
N ALA A 10 4.01 -4.61 -10.44
CA ALA A 10 4.16 -5.98 -10.89
C ALA A 10 3.05 -6.35 -11.89
N THR A 11 3.36 -7.23 -12.84
CA THR A 11 2.47 -7.60 -13.96
C THR A 11 1.13 -8.18 -13.53
N ALA A 12 1.07 -8.85 -12.38
CA ALA A 12 -0.13 -9.53 -11.87
C ALA A 12 -1.35 -8.59 -11.71
N ASN A 13 -1.12 -7.32 -11.37
CA ASN A 13 -2.19 -6.34 -11.14
C ASN A 13 -2.35 -5.34 -12.30
N GLY A 14 -1.53 -5.46 -13.35
CA GLY A 14 -1.39 -4.44 -14.39
C GLY A 14 -2.68 -4.17 -15.17
N GLU A 15 -3.37 -5.22 -15.61
CA GLU A 15 -4.61 -5.10 -16.39
C GLU A 15 -5.72 -4.40 -15.60
N TYR A 16 -5.86 -4.73 -14.32
CA TYR A 16 -6.83 -4.11 -13.43
C TYR A 16 -6.59 -2.60 -13.34
N TYR A 17 -5.36 -2.17 -13.04
CA TYR A 17 -5.04 -0.75 -12.95
C TYR A 17 -5.21 -0.03 -14.28
N MET A 18 -4.78 -0.64 -15.38
CA MET A 18 -4.91 -0.04 -16.70
C MET A 18 -6.39 0.19 -17.04
N SER A 19 -7.27 -0.77 -16.73
CA SER A 19 -8.71 -0.60 -16.92
C SER A 19 -9.28 0.55 -16.08
N MET A 20 -8.87 0.65 -14.81
CA MET A 20 -9.37 1.65 -13.87
C MET A 20 -8.88 3.06 -14.23
N PHE A 21 -7.58 3.20 -14.51
CA PHE A 21 -7.00 4.48 -14.90
C PHE A 21 -7.49 4.95 -16.25
N ASN A 22 -7.64 4.08 -17.26
CA ASN A 22 -8.23 4.50 -18.52
C ASN A 22 -9.68 4.94 -18.36
N LYS A 23 -10.46 4.26 -17.53
CA LYS A 23 -11.86 4.62 -17.27
C LYS A 23 -12.01 6.00 -16.61
N HIS A 24 -11.12 6.34 -15.68
CA HIS A 24 -11.29 7.53 -14.84
C HIS A 24 -10.36 8.70 -15.18
N LEU A 25 -9.21 8.45 -15.81
CA LEU A 25 -8.13 9.44 -15.96
C LEU A 25 -7.69 9.66 -17.42
N SER A 26 -8.21 8.92 -18.40
CA SER A 26 -7.81 9.05 -19.81
C SER A 26 -8.05 10.44 -20.41
N SER A 27 -9.00 11.22 -19.86
CA SER A 27 -9.25 12.59 -20.30
C SER A 27 -8.22 13.61 -19.77
N PHE A 28 -7.50 13.29 -18.70
CA PHE A 28 -6.56 14.20 -18.04
C PHE A 28 -5.12 14.01 -18.50
N PHE A 29 -4.74 12.77 -18.85
CA PHE A 29 -3.39 12.44 -19.28
C PHE A 29 -3.33 12.22 -20.78
N LYS A 30 -2.26 12.71 -21.41
CA LYS A 30 -2.00 12.44 -22.83
C LYS A 30 -1.71 10.95 -23.06
N THR A 31 -1.02 10.32 -22.11
CA THR A 31 -0.65 8.91 -22.18
C THR A 31 -0.59 8.34 -20.78
N ILE A 32 -1.08 7.11 -20.64
CA ILE A 32 -0.97 6.29 -19.44
C ILE A 32 -0.10 5.10 -19.81
N THR A 33 1.08 5.01 -19.22
CA THR A 33 2.03 3.93 -19.46
C THR A 33 2.07 3.02 -18.25
N LEU A 34 1.90 1.73 -18.47
CA LEU A 34 2.07 0.71 -17.43
C LEU A 34 3.36 -0.06 -17.69
N GLY A 35 4.19 -0.16 -16.67
CA GLY A 35 5.49 -0.81 -16.77
C GLY A 35 5.83 -1.62 -15.52
N SER A 36 6.54 -2.72 -15.73
CA SER A 36 7.10 -3.56 -14.66
C SER A 36 8.62 -3.51 -14.65
N THR A 37 9.24 -2.82 -15.61
CA THR A 37 10.68 -2.58 -15.68
C THR A 37 10.96 -1.13 -16.06
N VAL A 38 12.17 -0.65 -15.77
CA VAL A 38 12.59 0.72 -16.14
C VAL A 38 12.58 0.96 -17.65
N GLY A 39 12.76 -0.09 -18.46
CA GLY A 39 12.77 0.01 -19.92
C GLY A 39 11.41 0.42 -20.50
N ASP A 40 10.32 0.05 -19.84
CA ASP A 40 8.96 0.36 -20.27
C ASP A 40 8.69 1.87 -20.27
N PHE A 41 9.38 2.62 -19.40
CA PHE A 41 9.22 4.07 -19.25
C PHE A 41 10.22 4.89 -20.07
N LYS A 42 11.01 4.27 -20.94
CA LYS A 42 12.03 4.98 -21.73
C LYS A 42 11.43 6.09 -22.60
N GLN A 43 10.30 5.79 -23.26
CA GLN A 43 9.61 6.78 -24.10
C GLN A 43 9.03 7.94 -23.29
N ASP A 44 8.64 7.70 -22.04
CA ASP A 44 8.15 8.74 -21.15
C ASP A 44 9.29 9.61 -20.62
N LYS A 45 10.43 8.98 -20.30
CA LYS A 45 11.65 9.69 -19.87
C LYS A 45 12.22 10.59 -20.96
N ASP A 46 12.29 10.09 -22.19
CA ASP A 46 12.80 10.85 -23.33
C ASP A 46 11.82 11.94 -23.80
N SER A 47 10.58 11.90 -23.30
CA SER A 47 9.61 12.96 -23.54
C SER A 47 9.94 14.21 -22.72
N LYS A 48 9.61 15.38 -23.27
CA LYS A 48 9.65 16.66 -22.53
C LYS A 48 8.36 16.92 -21.74
N ASP A 49 7.51 15.90 -21.59
CA ASP A 49 6.22 16.00 -20.91
C ASP A 49 6.43 15.85 -19.40
N SER A 50 5.54 16.44 -18.60
CA SER A 50 5.55 16.30 -17.15
C SER A 50 4.96 14.95 -16.73
N ILE A 51 5.54 14.32 -15.72
CA ILE A 51 5.21 12.96 -15.28
C ILE A 51 4.58 12.97 -13.88
N ILE A 52 3.47 12.25 -13.74
CA ILE A 52 2.97 11.78 -12.45
C ILE A 52 3.30 10.29 -12.34
N LEU A 53 4.00 9.91 -11.28
CA LEU A 53 4.49 8.56 -11.08
C LEU A 53 3.67 7.84 -10.01
N TYR A 54 3.00 6.76 -10.40
CA TYR A 54 2.37 5.81 -9.49
C TYR A 54 3.29 4.61 -9.29
N VAL A 55 3.50 4.22 -8.04
CA VAL A 55 4.36 3.08 -7.69
C VAL A 55 3.64 2.06 -6.83
N GLU A 56 3.87 0.79 -7.11
CA GLU A 56 3.48 -0.35 -6.29
C GLU A 56 4.63 -1.34 -6.17
N GLY A 57 4.90 -1.79 -4.94
CA GLY A 57 5.82 -2.88 -4.69
C GLY A 57 7.29 -2.54 -4.97
N PRO A 58 8.17 -3.55 -4.97
CA PRO A 58 9.62 -3.35 -5.05
C PRO A 58 10.09 -2.65 -6.33
N VAL A 59 9.38 -2.87 -7.44
CA VAL A 59 9.70 -2.27 -8.75
C VAL A 59 9.65 -0.73 -8.70
N GLY A 60 8.84 -0.18 -7.80
CA GLY A 60 8.74 1.26 -7.61
C GLY A 60 10.07 1.92 -7.24
N HIS A 61 10.96 1.21 -6.54
CA HIS A 61 12.29 1.75 -6.22
C HIS A 61 13.08 2.07 -7.50
N ASP A 62 13.16 1.11 -8.41
CA ASP A 62 13.92 1.25 -9.64
C ASP A 62 13.29 2.30 -10.57
N ALA A 63 11.95 2.37 -10.61
CA ALA A 63 11.23 3.38 -11.38
C ALA A 63 11.48 4.80 -10.86
N ILE A 64 11.44 5.02 -9.53
CA ILE A 64 11.76 6.32 -8.93
C ILE A 64 13.20 6.71 -9.28
N LYS A 65 14.15 5.79 -9.08
CA LYS A 65 15.57 6.01 -9.38
C LYS A 65 15.81 6.35 -10.85
N TYR A 66 15.09 5.69 -11.75
CA TYR A 66 15.26 5.86 -13.19
C TYR A 66 14.62 7.15 -13.73
N LEU A 67 13.44 7.53 -13.22
CA LEU A 67 12.67 8.68 -13.73
C LEU A 67 13.00 10.00 -13.04
N CYS A 68 13.48 9.96 -11.80
CA CYS A 68 13.86 11.14 -11.01
C CYS A 68 15.38 11.40 -11.03
N ASP A 69 16.07 11.02 -12.10
CA ASP A 69 17.52 11.19 -12.28
C ASP A 69 17.94 12.64 -12.58
N ASP A 70 16.98 13.52 -12.80
CA ASP A 70 17.14 14.97 -12.97
C ASP A 70 17.12 15.76 -11.67
N TYR A 71 17.40 15.11 -10.53
CA TYR A 71 17.43 15.73 -9.20
C TYR A 71 18.41 16.91 -9.07
N HIS A 72 19.38 17.03 -9.97
CA HIS A 72 20.33 18.15 -10.02
C HIS A 72 19.72 19.43 -10.61
N LEU A 73 18.56 19.35 -11.27
CA LEU A 73 17.84 20.49 -11.83
C LEU A 73 16.93 21.16 -10.78
N PRO A 74 16.63 22.47 -10.96
CA PRO A 74 15.61 23.16 -10.16
C PRO A 74 14.26 22.44 -10.25
N LYS A 75 13.47 22.51 -9.18
CA LYS A 75 12.17 21.82 -9.04
C LYS A 75 11.24 22.07 -10.22
N GLU A 76 11.23 23.28 -10.78
CA GLU A 76 10.37 23.69 -11.89
C GLU A 76 10.75 23.04 -13.23
N GLN A 77 11.98 22.53 -13.35
CA GLN A 77 12.50 21.87 -14.55
C GLN A 77 12.48 20.35 -14.44
N ARG A 78 12.10 19.79 -13.29
CA ARG A 78 12.05 18.34 -13.09
C ARG A 78 10.86 17.74 -13.82
N ARG A 79 11.10 16.56 -14.41
CA ARG A 79 10.06 15.83 -15.15
C ARG A 79 8.98 15.30 -14.23
N VAL A 80 9.38 14.66 -13.13
CA VAL A 80 8.44 14.04 -12.18
C VAL A 80 7.93 15.11 -11.22
N LEU A 81 6.64 15.41 -11.33
CA LEU A 81 5.98 16.44 -10.51
C LEU A 81 5.40 15.88 -9.21
N TRP A 82 5.03 14.60 -9.20
CA TRP A 82 4.39 13.97 -8.06
C TRP A 82 4.57 12.44 -8.09
N ILE A 83 4.84 11.86 -6.93
CA ILE A 83 4.93 10.42 -6.73
C ILE A 83 3.82 9.97 -5.77
N TYR A 84 3.06 8.95 -6.17
CA TYR A 84 2.02 8.34 -5.36
C TYR A 84 2.25 6.84 -5.20
N SER A 85 2.35 6.37 -3.96
CA SER A 85 2.37 4.95 -3.64
C SER A 85 0.94 4.41 -3.49
N LEU A 86 0.63 3.35 -4.24
CA LEU A 86 -0.66 2.64 -4.12
C LEU A 86 -0.82 1.91 -2.78
N THR A 87 0.26 1.68 -2.06
CA THR A 87 0.25 1.02 -0.76
C THR A 87 0.35 2.02 0.39
N ALA A 88 -0.12 1.63 1.58
CA ALA A 88 0.06 2.45 2.78
C ALA A 88 1.51 2.35 3.32
N GLY A 89 2.14 1.18 3.18
CA GLY A 89 3.57 0.98 3.45
C GLY A 89 4.43 1.51 2.30
N VAL A 90 5.58 2.08 2.64
CA VAL A 90 6.54 2.69 1.69
C VAL A 90 7.97 2.19 1.90
N ASP A 91 8.15 1.29 2.86
CA ASP A 91 9.40 0.63 3.23
C ASP A 91 9.99 -0.16 2.07
N VAL A 92 9.14 -0.77 1.25
CA VAL A 92 9.54 -1.55 0.06
C VAL A 92 10.37 -0.74 -0.94
N TYR A 93 10.18 0.58 -1.00
CA TYR A 93 10.90 1.46 -1.92
C TYR A 93 12.27 1.88 -1.39
N ARG A 94 12.64 1.52 -0.15
CA ARG A 94 13.93 1.86 0.46
C ARG A 94 14.28 3.35 0.28
N LEU A 95 13.35 4.24 0.66
CA LEU A 95 13.45 5.69 0.41
C LEU A 95 14.74 6.33 0.94
N GLY A 96 15.39 5.73 1.95
CA GLY A 96 16.69 6.17 2.46
C GLY A 96 17.83 6.05 1.44
N GLU A 97 17.69 5.22 0.41
CA GLU A 97 18.62 5.12 -0.72
C GLU A 97 18.31 6.15 -1.82
N LEU A 98 17.12 6.78 -1.80
CA LEU A 98 16.57 7.65 -2.86
C LEU A 98 16.45 9.12 -2.42
N VAL A 99 17.25 9.53 -1.43
CA VAL A 99 17.13 10.85 -0.80
C VAL A 99 17.31 12.00 -1.81
N LYS A 100 18.23 11.84 -2.77
CA LYS A 100 18.50 12.87 -3.78
C LYS A 100 17.37 12.96 -4.79
N GLU A 101 16.94 11.80 -5.28
CA GLU A 101 15.88 11.61 -6.26
C GLU A 101 14.53 12.19 -5.77
N LEU A 102 14.26 12.03 -4.46
CA LEU A 102 13.01 12.47 -3.83
C LEU A 102 13.04 13.90 -3.29
N GLN A 103 14.21 14.52 -3.20
CA GLN A 103 14.37 15.87 -2.67
C GLN A 103 13.42 16.82 -3.43
N ASP A 104 12.60 17.63 -2.77
CA ASP A 104 11.67 18.58 -3.41
C ASP A 104 10.56 18.00 -4.31
N THR A 105 10.50 16.67 -4.48
CA THR A 105 9.44 15.96 -5.20
C THR A 105 8.38 15.49 -4.21
N PRO A 106 7.12 15.96 -4.29
CA PRO A 106 6.08 15.51 -3.38
C PRO A 106 5.86 14.00 -3.49
N PHE A 107 5.83 13.33 -2.34
CA PHE A 107 5.59 11.89 -2.23
C PHE A 107 4.39 11.65 -1.31
N ALA A 108 3.36 11.00 -1.84
CA ALA A 108 2.15 10.63 -1.08
C ALA A 108 1.90 9.12 -1.17
N ASN A 109 1.05 8.58 -0.30
CA ASN A 109 0.74 7.17 -0.25
C ASN A 109 -0.73 6.93 0.12
N ALA A 110 -1.18 5.68 0.00
CA ALA A 110 -2.55 5.28 0.33
C ALA A 110 -2.80 5.11 1.84
N ARG A 111 -2.12 5.92 2.68
CA ARG A 111 -2.32 5.90 4.13
C ARG A 111 -3.76 6.28 4.45
N GLY A 112 -4.43 5.43 5.23
CA GLY A 112 -5.83 5.64 5.61
C GLY A 112 -6.79 4.73 4.86
N CYS A 113 -6.55 4.49 3.55
CA CYS A 113 -7.47 3.78 2.66
C CYS A 113 -7.83 2.37 3.12
N TYR A 114 -6.91 1.66 3.78
CA TYR A 114 -7.09 0.28 4.21
C TYR A 114 -7.32 0.11 5.72
N SER A 115 -7.48 1.20 6.47
CA SER A 115 -7.43 1.16 7.93
C SER A 115 -8.59 0.39 8.56
N SER A 116 -9.80 0.47 7.98
CA SER A 116 -10.98 -0.27 8.47
C SER A 116 -10.83 -1.77 8.25
N VAL A 117 -10.53 -2.19 7.02
CA VAL A 117 -10.36 -3.60 6.65
C VAL A 117 -9.25 -4.26 7.45
N LEU A 118 -8.12 -3.56 7.66
CA LEU A 118 -7.03 -4.06 8.48
C LEU A 118 -7.43 -4.16 9.95
N ALA A 119 -8.21 -3.21 10.48
CA ALA A 119 -8.73 -3.29 11.86
C ALA A 119 -9.67 -4.50 12.04
N GLU A 120 -10.56 -4.74 11.09
CA GLU A 120 -11.43 -5.92 11.08
C GLU A 120 -10.62 -7.22 11.08
N HIS A 121 -9.56 -7.29 10.26
CA HIS A 121 -8.69 -8.46 10.21
C HIS A 121 -7.94 -8.69 11.53
N VAL A 122 -7.48 -7.62 12.19
CA VAL A 122 -6.86 -7.71 13.52
C VAL A 122 -7.87 -8.25 14.53
N MET A 123 -9.09 -7.71 14.57
CA MET A 123 -10.14 -8.17 15.47
C MET A 123 -10.49 -9.64 15.25
N TYR A 124 -10.64 -10.04 13.99
CA TYR A 124 -10.85 -11.44 13.62
C TYR A 124 -9.72 -12.33 14.15
N SER A 125 -8.46 -11.93 13.94
CA SER A 125 -7.29 -12.69 14.38
C SER A 125 -7.23 -12.82 15.90
N MET A 126 -7.50 -11.74 16.63
CA MET A 126 -7.54 -11.76 18.09
C MET A 126 -8.61 -12.75 18.60
N LEU A 127 -9.82 -12.69 18.04
CA LEU A 127 -10.90 -13.62 18.40
C LEU A 127 -10.57 -15.06 18.01
N TYR A 128 -9.95 -15.29 16.85
CA TYR A 128 -9.55 -16.61 16.38
C TYR A 128 -8.62 -17.33 17.37
N PHE A 129 -7.64 -16.61 17.91
CA PHE A 129 -6.73 -17.18 18.91
C PHE A 129 -7.37 -17.27 20.28
N TYR A 130 -8.10 -16.24 20.72
CA TYR A 130 -8.72 -16.21 22.05
C TYR A 130 -9.74 -17.33 22.21
N ARG A 131 -10.55 -17.55 21.16
CA ARG A 131 -11.54 -18.62 21.10
C ARG A 131 -10.93 -19.95 20.68
N GLN A 132 -9.64 -20.01 20.35
CA GLN A 132 -9.00 -21.25 19.88
C GLN A 132 -9.79 -21.89 18.72
N THR A 133 -10.33 -21.08 17.81
CA THR A 133 -11.25 -21.51 16.74
C THR A 133 -10.66 -22.66 15.90
N TRP A 134 -9.33 -22.65 15.73
CA TRP A 134 -8.59 -23.72 15.08
C TRP A 134 -8.78 -25.10 15.73
N ARG A 135 -8.90 -25.18 17.06
CA ARG A 135 -9.18 -26.45 17.78
C ARG A 135 -10.58 -26.95 17.48
N SER A 136 -11.56 -26.05 17.46
CA SER A 136 -12.94 -26.41 17.11
C SER A 136 -13.06 -26.89 15.67
N LEU A 137 -12.35 -26.23 14.74
CA LEU A 137 -12.30 -26.68 13.34
C LEU A 137 -11.66 -28.07 13.20
N ARG A 138 -10.58 -28.34 13.95
CA ARG A 138 -9.96 -29.67 13.99
C ARG A 138 -10.89 -30.73 14.59
N SER A 139 -11.52 -30.44 15.73
CA SER A 139 -12.48 -31.34 16.39
C SER A 139 -13.65 -31.68 15.46
N ARG A 140 -14.15 -30.68 14.72
CA ARG A 140 -15.17 -30.85 13.67
C ARG A 140 -14.69 -31.78 12.56
N ALA A 141 -13.48 -31.58 12.06
CA ALA A 141 -12.90 -32.42 11.00
C ALA A 141 -12.69 -33.88 11.45
N GLU A 142 -12.39 -34.09 12.74
CA GLU A 142 -12.25 -35.42 13.34
C GLU A 142 -13.59 -36.05 13.76
N HIS A 143 -14.72 -35.35 13.56
CA HIS A 143 -16.05 -35.75 14.05
C HIS A 143 -16.09 -36.04 15.56
N LYS A 144 -15.23 -35.38 16.34
CA LYS A 144 -15.15 -35.52 17.79
C LYS A 144 -15.71 -34.30 18.48
N TRP A 145 -16.40 -34.51 19.59
CA TRP A 145 -16.75 -33.44 20.51
C TRP A 145 -15.67 -33.33 21.59
N THR A 146 -14.88 -32.26 21.54
CA THR A 146 -13.86 -31.98 22.56
C THR A 146 -14.31 -30.75 23.35
N PRO A 147 -14.67 -30.88 24.64
CA PRO A 147 -14.98 -29.74 25.48
C PRO A 147 -13.77 -28.80 25.56
N SER A 148 -13.96 -27.55 25.15
CA SER A 148 -12.95 -26.51 25.30
C SER A 148 -13.28 -25.63 26.50
N SER A 149 -12.27 -25.33 27.32
CA SER A 149 -12.37 -24.29 28.35
C SER A 149 -12.32 -22.93 27.66
N TRP A 150 -13.47 -22.45 27.21
CA TRP A 150 -13.59 -21.11 26.65
C TRP A 150 -13.25 -20.09 27.73
N LEU A 151 -12.16 -19.36 27.55
CA LEU A 151 -11.97 -18.13 28.30
C LEU A 151 -13.01 -17.12 27.78
N ASN A 152 -13.63 -16.37 28.69
CA ASN A 152 -14.43 -15.22 28.30
C ASN A 152 -13.47 -14.14 27.78
N CYS A 153 -13.70 -13.60 26.59
CA CYS A 153 -12.85 -12.55 26.02
C CYS A 153 -12.95 -11.23 26.77
N VAL A 154 -14.06 -10.96 27.45
CA VAL A 154 -14.25 -9.69 28.17
C VAL A 154 -13.13 -9.48 29.19
N GLY A 155 -12.50 -8.30 29.17
CA GLY A 155 -11.41 -7.96 30.10
C GLY A 155 -10.02 -8.48 29.72
N GLY A 156 -9.86 -9.06 28.53
CA GLY A 156 -8.56 -9.53 28.01
C GLY A 156 -7.51 -8.42 27.91
N ARG A 157 -6.24 -8.79 27.93
CA ARG A 157 -5.12 -7.87 27.71
C ARG A 157 -4.57 -8.03 26.31
N TRP A 158 -4.31 -6.93 25.63
CA TRP A 158 -3.64 -6.92 24.34
C TRP A 158 -2.65 -5.75 24.27
N ALA A 159 -1.67 -5.87 23.38
CA ALA A 159 -0.72 -4.80 23.13
C ALA A 159 -0.58 -4.61 21.63
N SER A 160 -0.69 -3.36 21.18
CA SER A 160 -0.24 -2.99 19.84
C SER A 160 1.22 -2.56 19.91
N LEU A 161 2.07 -3.18 19.10
CA LEU A 161 3.46 -2.74 18.91
C LEU A 161 3.57 -1.56 17.92
N ALA A 162 2.46 -1.16 17.29
CA ALA A 162 2.40 -0.02 16.37
C ALA A 162 1.22 0.89 16.69
N THR A 163 1.50 2.13 17.12
CA THR A 163 0.52 3.16 17.46
C THR A 163 0.14 4.07 16.29
N ALA A 164 0.62 3.77 15.08
CA ALA A 164 0.31 4.53 13.87
C ALA A 164 -1.17 4.40 13.47
N THR A 165 -1.60 5.08 12.39
CA THR A 165 -3.00 5.16 11.92
C THR A 165 -3.74 3.82 11.79
N LEU A 166 -3.03 2.70 11.58
CA LEU A 166 -3.61 1.35 11.56
C LEU A 166 -3.96 0.82 12.96
N GLY A 167 -3.19 1.23 13.97
CA GLY A 167 -3.40 0.90 15.37
C GLY A 167 -4.33 1.85 16.12
N ARG A 168 -4.94 2.85 15.47
CA ARG A 168 -5.99 3.73 16.06
C ARG A 168 -7.42 3.18 15.95
N PRO A 169 -7.86 2.56 14.83
CA PRO A 169 -9.18 1.95 14.76
C PRO A 169 -9.30 0.67 15.60
N ALA A 170 -8.25 -0.15 15.70
CA ALA A 170 -8.27 -1.37 16.52
C ALA A 170 -8.59 -1.12 18.02
N PRO A 171 -8.04 -0.09 18.70
CA PRO A 171 -8.46 0.33 20.03
C PRO A 171 -9.94 0.60 20.15
N ASN A 172 -10.55 1.27 19.16
CA ASN A 172 -11.98 1.59 19.18
C ASN A 172 -12.86 0.32 19.15
N PHE A 173 -12.39 -0.76 18.52
CA PHE A 173 -13.08 -2.05 18.54
C PHE A 173 -12.82 -2.88 19.80
N SER A 174 -11.71 -2.62 20.49
CA SER A 174 -11.34 -3.30 21.74
C SER A 174 -12.08 -2.76 22.98
N VAL A 175 -12.47 -1.49 22.96
CA VAL A 175 -13.17 -0.80 24.06
C VAL A 175 -14.53 -1.45 24.40
N PRO A 176 -15.42 -1.77 23.44
CA PRO A 176 -16.67 -2.48 23.73
C PRO A 176 -16.47 -3.87 24.34
N LEU A 177 -15.32 -4.50 24.10
CA LEU A 177 -14.96 -5.81 24.68
C LEU A 177 -14.28 -5.69 26.05
N GLY A 178 -14.09 -4.46 26.55
CA GLY A 178 -13.41 -4.19 27.81
C GLY A 178 -11.93 -4.61 27.82
N TRP A 179 -11.32 -4.72 26.65
CA TRP A 179 -9.91 -5.09 26.52
C TRP A 179 -9.00 -3.95 26.94
N ARG A 180 -7.91 -4.28 27.64
CA ARG A 180 -6.91 -3.33 28.14
C ARG A 180 -5.58 -3.48 27.42
#